data_AF-A0A444ZW71-F1
#
_entry.id   AF-A0A444ZW71-F1
#
_cell.length_a   1.000
_cell.length_b   1.000
_cell.length_c   1.000
_cell.angle_alpha   90.00
_cell.angle_beta   90.00
_cell.angle_gamma   90.00
#
_symmetry.space_group_name_H-M   'P 1'
#
loop_
_entity.id
_entity.type
_entity.pdbx_description
1 polymer ?
#
loop_
_entity_poly.entity_id
_entity_poly.type
_entity_poly.pdbx_seq_one_letter_code
_entity_poly.pdbx_strand_id
1 'polypeptide(L)'
;MAIILSLSTNGLPITGPTMSSVEALEAECLHQFGVAPRKTDCRGSFIKLTWFRGLKDRIVLNDDVHIQMYVKCHIMLLFGTILFRDKSGATVHWNFLPLLRNFGQII
;
A
#
# COMPACT_ATOMS: atom_id res chain seq x y z
N MET A 1 5.89 -5.26 16.66
CA MET A 1 5.21 -4.00 17.02
C MET A 1 3.80 -4.35 17.47
N ALA A 2 3.43 -3.98 18.69
CA ALA A 2 2.03 -3.98 19.11
C ALA A 2 1.53 -2.54 19.03
N ILE A 3 0.43 -2.31 18.32
CA ILE A 3 -0.31 -1.04 18.39
C ILE A 3 -1.63 -1.37 19.05
N ILE A 4 -1.76 -1.02 20.33
CA ILE A 4 -3.04 -0.96 21.02
C ILE A 4 -3.44 0.52 21.02
N LEU A 5 -4.49 0.85 20.27
CA LEU A 5 -5.19 2.12 20.38
C LEU A 5 -6.64 1.81 20.77
N SER A 6 -6.83 1.47 22.04
CA SER A 6 -8.16 1.35 22.63
C SER A 6 -8.43 2.57 23.51
N LEU A 7 -9.27 3.49 23.02
CA LEU A 7 -10.18 4.23 23.89
C LEU A 7 -11.58 4.19 23.28
N SER A 8 -12.34 3.16 23.67
CA SER A 8 -13.77 3.08 23.39
C SER A 8 -14.51 3.72 24.55
N THR A 9 -15.00 4.94 24.36
CA THR A 9 -16.11 5.48 25.15
C THR A 9 -17.38 5.12 24.39
N ASN A 10 -18.17 4.19 24.93
CA ASN A 10 -19.49 3.71 24.49
C ASN A 10 -19.54 2.28 23.89
N GLY A 11 -19.19 1.29 24.70
CA GLY A 11 -20.19 0.27 25.08
C GLY A 11 -20.54 -0.87 24.13
N LEU A 12 -19.73 -1.22 23.13
CA LEU A 12 -19.86 -2.51 22.42
C LEU A 12 -18.48 -3.17 22.21
N PRO A 13 -18.27 -4.42 22.64
CA PRO A 13 -17.06 -5.14 22.30
C PRO A 13 -17.08 -5.46 20.80
N ILE A 14 -16.12 -4.93 20.05
CA ILE A 14 -15.93 -5.26 18.64
C ILE A 14 -15.27 -6.64 18.58
N THR A 15 -16.08 -7.69 18.72
CA THR A 15 -15.69 -9.08 18.43
C THR A 15 -15.73 -9.30 16.91
N GLY A 16 -14.92 -8.54 16.18
CA GLY A 16 -14.54 -8.85 14.81
C GLY A 16 -13.06 -9.20 14.80
N PRO A 17 -12.58 -10.14 13.96
CA PRO A 17 -11.16 -10.40 13.84
C PRO A 17 -10.45 -9.07 13.57
N THR A 18 -9.55 -8.67 14.47
CA THR A 18 -8.65 -7.53 14.23
C THR A 18 -7.84 -7.90 13.01
N MET A 19 -8.11 -7.27 11.86
CA MET A 19 -7.36 -7.56 10.64
C MET A 19 -5.87 -7.46 10.95
N SER A 20 -5.12 -8.52 10.63
CA SER A 20 -3.68 -8.47 10.73
C SER A 20 -3.15 -7.35 9.84
N SER A 21 -1.98 -6.78 10.18
CA SER A 21 -1.35 -5.77 9.32
C SER A 21 -1.09 -6.27 7.89
N VAL A 22 -1.06 -7.59 7.69
CA VAL A 22 -0.87 -8.22 6.37
C VAL A 22 -2.18 -8.23 5.59
N GLU A 23 -3.30 -8.63 6.19
CA GLU A 23 -4.60 -8.60 5.51
C GLU A 23 -5.02 -7.17 5.17
N ALA A 24 -4.78 -6.22 6.07
CA ALA A 24 -5.01 -4.81 5.81
C ALA A 24 -4.14 -4.28 4.66
N LEU A 25 -2.88 -4.73 4.59
CA LEU A 25 -1.95 -4.40 3.50
C LEU A 25 -2.43 -4.96 2.16
N GLU A 26 -2.81 -6.24 2.12
CA GLU A 26 -3.30 -6.91 0.92
C GLU A 26 -4.60 -6.28 0.42
N ALA A 27 -5.55 -6.01 1.33
CA ALA A 27 -6.80 -5.34 1.01
C ALA A 27 -6.57 -3.93 0.44
N GLU A 28 -5.64 -3.15 1.02
CA GLU A 28 -5.32 -1.81 0.52
C GLU A 28 -4.67 -1.87 -0.87
N CYS A 29 -3.75 -2.81 -1.10
CA CYS A 29 -3.15 -3.01 -2.40
C CYS A 29 -4.17 -3.45 -3.46
N LEU A 30 -5.09 -4.36 -3.11
CA LEU A 30 -6.18 -4.77 -3.99
C LEU A 30 -7.08 -3.58 -4.34
N HIS A 31 -7.42 -2.76 -3.35
CA HIS A 31 -8.25 -1.59 -3.58
C HIS A 31 -7.60 -0.58 -4.53
N GLN A 32 -6.30 -0.35 -4.41
CA GLN A 32 -5.62 0.70 -5.17
C GLN A 32 -5.04 0.25 -6.51
N PHE A 33 -4.69 -1.02 -6.63
CA PHE A 33 -3.94 -1.58 -7.76
C PHE A 33 -4.62 -2.79 -8.40
N GLY A 34 -5.74 -3.27 -7.86
CA GLY A 34 -6.43 -4.47 -8.33
C GLY A 34 -5.66 -5.78 -8.06
N VAL A 35 -4.45 -5.72 -7.51
CA VAL A 35 -3.58 -6.87 -7.27
C VAL A 35 -2.85 -6.71 -5.93
N ALA A 36 -2.83 -7.79 -5.14
CA ALA A 36 -2.05 -7.85 -3.90
C ALA A 36 -0.60 -8.32 -4.14
N PRO A 37 0.38 -7.84 -3.36
CA PRO A 37 1.71 -8.44 -3.33
C PRO A 37 1.65 -9.85 -2.74
N ARG A 38 2.57 -10.74 -3.16
CA ARG A 38 2.72 -12.04 -2.50
C ARG A 38 3.43 -11.86 -1.16
N LYS A 39 3.31 -12.84 -0.26
CA LYS A 39 4.10 -12.86 0.99
C LYS A 39 5.60 -12.70 0.75
N THR A 40 6.13 -13.21 -0.37
CA THR A 40 7.54 -13.07 -0.79
C THR A 40 7.92 -11.66 -1.24
N ASP A 41 6.94 -10.84 -1.60
CA ASP A 41 7.10 -9.43 -1.99
C ASP A 41 7.05 -8.50 -0.78
N CYS A 42 6.71 -9.03 0.40
CA CYS A 42 6.60 -8.29 1.64
C CYS A 42 7.69 -8.72 2.63
N ARG A 43 8.19 -7.78 3.44
CA ARG A 43 9.06 -8.04 4.59
C ARG A 43 8.56 -7.23 5.77
N GLY A 44 7.77 -7.87 6.64
CA GLY A 44 7.06 -7.16 7.72
C GLY A 44 6.11 -6.12 7.13
N SER A 45 6.28 -4.86 7.52
CA SER A 45 5.50 -3.71 7.06
C SER A 45 6.04 -3.06 5.76
N PHE A 46 6.96 -3.71 5.06
CA PHE A 46 7.57 -3.17 3.85
C PHE A 46 7.19 -4.00 2.63
N ILE A 47 6.90 -3.33 1.51
CA ILE A 47 6.69 -3.93 0.20
C ILE A 47 7.94 -3.72 -0.65
N LYS A 48 8.36 -4.74 -1.40
CA LYS A 48 9.48 -4.64 -2.34
C LYS A 48 9.16 -3.68 -3.49
N LEU A 49 10.11 -2.81 -3.81
CA LEU A 49 10.00 -1.91 -4.96
C LEU A 49 10.03 -2.65 -6.30
N THR A 50 10.60 -3.86 -6.34
CA THR A 50 10.54 -4.72 -7.53
C THR A 50 9.12 -5.14 -7.86
N TRP A 51 8.24 -5.30 -6.86
CA TRP A 51 6.84 -5.59 -7.07
C TRP A 51 6.12 -4.39 -7.72
N PHE A 52 6.29 -3.18 -7.18
CA PHE A 52 5.75 -1.96 -7.79
C PHE A 52 6.29 -1.71 -9.20
N ARG A 53 7.58 -1.97 -9.45
CA ARG A 53 8.18 -1.85 -10.78
C ARG A 53 7.54 -2.84 -11.76
N GLY A 54 7.46 -4.12 -11.38
CA GLY A 54 6.84 -5.15 -12.21
C GLY A 54 5.34 -4.92 -12.47
N LEU A 55 4.63 -4.35 -11.49
CA LEU A 55 3.24 -3.92 -11.67
C LEU A 55 3.15 -2.76 -12.66
N LYS A 56 3.93 -1.70 -12.43
CA LYS A 56 3.99 -0.50 -13.30
C LYS A 56 4.31 -0.84 -14.75
N ASP A 57 5.24 -1.78 -14.99
CA ASP A 57 5.66 -2.19 -16.34
C ASP A 57 4.58 -2.99 -17.08
N ARG A 58 3.59 -3.54 -16.37
CA ARG A 58 2.47 -4.31 -16.95
C ARG A 58 1.20 -3.48 -17.17
N ILE A 59 1.12 -2.28 -16.60
CA ILE A 59 -0.05 -1.42 -16.75
C ILE A 59 -0.06 -0.82 -18.16
N VAL A 60 -1.16 -1.01 -18.88
CA VAL A 60 -1.41 -0.38 -20.18
C VAL A 60 -2.23 0.89 -19.97
N LEU A 61 -1.75 2.02 -20.47
CA LEU A 61 -2.30 3.36 -20.20
C LEU A 61 -3.47 3.71 -21.14
N ASN A 62 -4.56 2.95 -21.04
CA ASN A 62 -5.70 3.08 -21.97
C ASN A 62 -6.91 3.83 -21.39
N ASP A 63 -6.99 3.98 -20.07
CA ASP A 63 -8.07 4.71 -19.38
C ASP A 63 -7.55 5.38 -18.10
N ASP A 64 -8.38 6.25 -17.52
CA ASP A 64 -8.03 7.03 -16.33
C ASP A 64 -7.72 6.15 -15.12
N VAL A 65 -8.37 4.99 -14.99
CA VAL A 65 -8.13 4.07 -13.87
C VAL A 65 -6.71 3.51 -13.94
N HIS A 66 -6.30 3.03 -15.11
CA HIS A 66 -4.95 2.51 -15.34
C HIS A 66 -3.89 3.61 -15.24
N ILE A 67 -4.17 4.83 -15.73
CA ILE A 67 -3.28 5.99 -15.56
C ILE A 67 -3.09 6.31 -14.08
N GLN A 68 -4.17 6.36 -13.29
CA GLN A 68 -4.08 6.59 -11.85
C GLN A 68 -3.28 5.47 -11.16
N MET A 69 -3.51 4.19 -11.50
CA MET A 69 -2.72 3.08 -10.96
C MET A 69 -1.23 3.22 -11.28
N TYR A 70 -0.88 3.62 -12.51
CA TYR A 70 0.50 3.86 -12.92
C TYR A 70 1.14 4.99 -12.10
N VAL A 71 0.43 6.11 -11.93
CA VAL A 71 0.94 7.24 -11.14
C VAL A 71 1.10 6.87 -9.66
N LYS A 72 0.13 6.15 -9.08
CA LYS A 72 0.23 5.61 -7.71
C LYS A 72 1.45 4.70 -7.54
N CYS A 73 1.71 3.80 -8.50
CA CYS A 73 2.93 2.98 -8.50
C CYS A 73 4.19 3.84 -8.57
N HIS A 74 4.20 4.88 -9.42
CA HIS A 74 5.32 5.77 -9.55
C HIS A 74 5.60 6.55 -8.25
N ILE A 75 4.57 7.04 -7.56
CA ILE A 75 4.70 7.71 -6.26
C ILE A 75 5.31 6.78 -5.22
N MET A 76 4.85 5.53 -5.14
CA MET A 76 5.44 4.55 -4.21
C MET A 76 6.91 4.25 -4.53
N LEU A 77 7.28 4.20 -5.81
CA LEU A 77 8.68 4.08 -6.22
C LEU A 77 9.50 5.31 -5.79
N LEU A 78 8.99 6.54 -5.96
CA LEU A 78 9.66 7.76 -5.52
C LEU A 78 9.86 7.79 -4.00
N PHE A 79 8.85 7.36 -3.23
CA PHE A 79 8.95 7.22 -1.78
C PHE A 79 10.05 6.25 -1.37
N GLY A 80 10.10 5.04 -1.92
CA GLY A 80 11.10 4.05 -1.51
C GLY A 80 12.51 4.26 -2.08
N THR A 81 12.67 5.01 -3.18
CA THR A 81 13.99 5.20 -3.83
C THR A 81 14.65 6.54 -3.51
N ILE A 82 13.87 7.61 -3.39
CA ILE A 82 14.40 8.98 -3.29
C ILE A 82 14.05 9.61 -1.95
N LEU A 83 12.77 9.67 -1.59
CA LEU A 83 12.31 10.51 -0.48
C LEU A 83 12.48 9.85 0.90
N PHE A 84 12.20 8.56 1.00
CA PHE A 84 12.24 7.79 2.25
C PHE A 84 13.05 6.50 2.06
N ARG A 85 14.16 6.63 1.34
CA ARG A 85 15.05 5.51 1.04
C ARG A 85 15.56 4.87 2.32
N ASP A 86 15.31 3.58 2.50
CA ASP A 86 15.90 2.81 3.60
C ASP A 86 17.36 2.43 3.28
N LYS A 87 18.05 1.73 4.19
CA LYS A 87 19.44 1.28 3.96
C LYS A 87 19.57 0.45 2.66
N SER A 88 18.53 -0.27 2.26
CA SER A 88 18.55 -1.09 1.04
C SER A 88 18.13 -0.33 -0.22
N GLY A 89 17.33 0.73 -0.10
CA GLY A 89 16.63 1.39 -1.21
C GLY A 89 15.77 0.43 -2.03
N ALA A 90 15.35 -0.69 -1.45
CA ALA A 90 14.71 -1.80 -2.17
C ALA A 90 13.27 -2.04 -1.74
N THR A 91 12.81 -1.34 -0.70
CA THR A 91 11.45 -1.48 -0.17
C THR A 91 10.83 -0.12 0.16
N VAL A 92 9.51 -0.11 0.34
CA VAL A 92 8.73 1.05 0.79
C VAL A 92 7.77 0.62 1.88
N HIS A 93 7.57 1.46 2.88
CA HIS A 93 6.68 1.16 4.00
C HIS A 93 5.21 1.26 3.56
N TRP A 94 4.38 0.30 3.95
CA TRP A 94 2.98 0.26 3.52
C TRP A 94 2.11 1.40 4.07
N ASN A 95 2.51 2.06 5.16
CA ASN A 95 1.81 3.24 5.70
C ASN A 95 1.65 4.39 4.70
N PHE A 96 2.38 4.40 3.58
CA PHE A 96 2.18 5.37 2.52
C PHE A 96 0.99 5.04 1.61
N LEU A 97 0.51 3.79 1.59
CA LEU A 97 -0.61 3.38 0.75
C LEU A 97 -1.85 4.24 0.99
N PRO A 98 -2.35 4.47 2.23
CA PRO A 98 -3.56 5.26 2.45
C PRO A 98 -3.53 6.67 1.84
N LEU A 99 -2.33 7.26 1.64
CA LEU A 99 -2.17 8.58 1.01
C LEU A 99 -2.64 8.60 -0.46
N LEU A 100 -2.72 7.45 -1.11
CA LEU A 100 -3.05 7.30 -2.52
C LEU A 100 -4.57 7.12 -2.76
N ARG A 101 -5.40 6.97 -1.70
CA ARG A 101 -6.84 6.75 -1.85
C ARG A 101 -7.56 7.89 -2.57
N ASN A 102 -7.17 9.14 -2.28
CA ASN A 102 -7.83 10.34 -2.81
C ASN A 102 -7.28 10.82 -4.15
N PHE A 103 -6.47 10.02 -4.85
CA PHE A 103 -5.80 10.46 -6.07
C PHE A 103 -6.78 10.86 -7.19
N GLY A 104 -7.93 10.18 -7.29
CA GLY A 104 -8.97 10.50 -8.26
C GLY A 104 -9.78 11.76 -7.96
N GLN A 105 -9.56 12.42 -6.81
CA GLN A 105 -10.17 13.73 -6.50
C GLN A 105 -9.30 14.91 -6.95
N ILE A 106 -8.07 14.64 -7.43
CA ILE A 106 -7.09 15.66 -7.80
C ILE A 106 -7.12 15.96 -9.31
N ILE A 107 -7.70 15.05 -10.11
CA ILE A 107 -7.77 15.11 -11.58
C ILE A 107 -9.23 15.34 -11.97
#